data_AF-A0A7V3WLS7-F1
#
_entry.id   AF-A0A7V3WLS7-F1
#
_cell.length_a   1.000
_cell.length_b   1.000
_cell.length_c   1.000
_cell.angle_alpha   90.00
_cell.angle_beta   90.00
_cell.angle_gamma   90.00
#
_symmetry.space_group_name_H-M   'P 1'
#
loop_
_entity.id
_entity.type
_entity.pdbx_description
1 polymer ?
#
loop_
_entity_poly.entity_id
_entity_poly.type
_entity_poly.pdbx_seq_one_letter_code
_entity_poly.pdbx_strand_id
1 'polypeptide(L)'
;MDMGSGFEIIPLDFKGLQKSLKITGVQGLKWIEGSLFAVFDTKRELKICIDKGQGKFECIFSTSKGNKDIRALTNPGGLAKIDGNNFLIVDRLKKTLYRFDTNSNKLEPYLNLIALKNSEASEILNSQMSQINDIEYRDNKVWFICKAGYSSSVCCVDPKTGELFFKFFTRGSEPKSMSFGYMTDYIWILDSNKKEVSRFDINGNYMDSTVINHKNLSNPVGLGIDNSGKLWIANQLKVKEGR
;
A
#
# COMPACT_ATOMS: atom_id res chain seq x y z
N MET A 1 -12.18 -20.17 16.12
CA MET A 1 -11.93 -21.05 14.97
C MET A 1 -10.44 -21.04 14.74
N ASP A 2 -9.81 -22.18 14.97
CA ASP A 2 -8.38 -22.38 14.75
C ASP A 2 -8.18 -22.53 13.23
N MET A 3 -7.55 -21.54 12.60
CA MET A 3 -7.29 -21.56 11.16
C MET A 3 -6.05 -22.42 10.91
N GLY A 4 -6.27 -23.71 10.64
CA GLY A 4 -5.23 -24.64 10.25
C GLY A 4 -4.45 -24.17 9.01
N SER A 5 -3.13 -24.07 9.18
CA SER A 5 -2.05 -24.21 8.18
C SER A 5 -2.32 -23.74 6.75
N GLY A 6 -1.92 -22.49 6.46
CA GLY A 6 -1.59 -22.00 5.12
C GLY A 6 -2.56 -20.95 4.59
N PHE A 7 -2.10 -19.71 4.48
CA PHE A 7 -2.84 -18.69 3.74
C PHE A 7 -2.95 -19.08 2.27
N GLU A 8 -4.15 -19.00 1.69
CA GLU A 8 -4.31 -19.12 0.25
C GLU A 8 -3.77 -17.84 -0.42
N ILE A 9 -2.68 -17.97 -1.17
CA ILE A 9 -2.09 -16.88 -1.95
C ILE A 9 -2.71 -16.88 -3.34
N ILE A 10 -3.34 -15.76 -3.70
CA ILE A 10 -3.85 -15.50 -5.04
C ILE A 10 -2.87 -14.57 -5.78
N PRO A 11 -2.08 -15.09 -6.73
CA PRO A 11 -1.14 -14.29 -7.50
C PRO A 11 -1.87 -13.47 -8.58
N LEU A 12 -1.54 -12.19 -8.69
CA LEU A 12 -2.06 -11.30 -9.73
C LEU A 12 -0.98 -10.97 -10.76
N ASP A 13 -1.28 -11.25 -12.02
CA ASP A 13 -0.46 -10.87 -13.17
C ASP A 13 -1.18 -9.81 -14.01
N PHE A 14 -0.62 -8.60 -14.05
CA PHE A 14 -1.17 -7.48 -14.78
C PHE A 14 -0.67 -7.34 -16.22
N LYS A 15 0.05 -8.34 -16.78
CA LYS A 15 0.54 -8.29 -18.18
C LYS A 15 -0.55 -7.95 -19.20
N GLY A 16 -1.77 -8.48 -19.03
CA GLY A 16 -2.90 -8.18 -19.91
C GLY A 16 -3.35 -6.71 -19.86
N LEU A 17 -3.24 -6.08 -18.69
CA LEU A 17 -3.59 -4.67 -18.47
C LEU A 17 -2.47 -3.72 -18.90
N GLN A 18 -1.23 -4.19 -18.97
CA GLN A 18 -0.07 -3.36 -19.28
C GLN A 18 -0.24 -2.60 -20.61
N LYS A 19 -0.81 -3.27 -21.63
CA LYS A 19 -1.06 -2.67 -22.95
C LYS A 19 -2.29 -1.76 -22.97
N SER A 20 -3.41 -2.22 -22.42
CA SER A 20 -4.69 -1.48 -22.47
C SER A 20 -4.65 -0.20 -21.62
N LEU A 21 -4.01 -0.25 -20.45
CA LEU A 21 -3.95 0.86 -19.51
C LEU A 21 -2.61 1.63 -19.52
N LYS A 22 -1.64 1.19 -20.33
CA LYS A 22 -0.27 1.75 -20.43
C LYS A 22 0.47 1.77 -19.08
N ILE A 23 0.23 0.75 -18.26
CA ILE A 23 0.79 0.63 -16.91
C ILE A 23 2.28 0.33 -17.01
N THR A 24 3.08 0.99 -16.19
CA THR A 24 4.52 0.72 -16.02
C THR A 24 4.84 0.07 -14.69
N GLY A 25 3.97 0.20 -13.68
CA GLY A 25 4.17 -0.44 -12.40
C GLY A 25 2.91 -0.52 -11.57
N VAL A 26 2.95 -1.38 -10.56
CA VAL A 26 1.94 -1.46 -9.51
C VAL A 26 2.56 -0.83 -8.27
N GLN A 27 1.88 0.13 -7.66
CA GLN A 27 2.38 0.85 -6.49
C GLN A 27 1.67 0.42 -5.21
N GLY A 28 0.44 -0.06 -5.31
CA GLY A 28 -0.36 -0.49 -4.18
C GLY A 28 -1.45 -1.45 -4.61
N LEU A 29 -1.83 -2.34 -3.70
CA LEU A 29 -2.95 -3.25 -3.84
C LEU A 29 -3.68 -3.28 -2.48
N LYS A 30 -5.00 -3.20 -2.49
CA LYS A 30 -5.83 -3.23 -1.27
C LYS A 30 -7.15 -3.92 -1.56
N TRP A 31 -7.62 -4.73 -0.62
CA TRP A 31 -9.01 -5.16 -0.63
C TRP A 31 -9.83 -4.19 0.21
N ILE A 32 -10.85 -3.59 -0.40
CA ILE A 32 -11.68 -2.55 0.23
C ILE A 32 -13.13 -2.85 -0.14
N GLU A 33 -13.97 -3.08 0.88
CA GLU A 33 -15.42 -3.24 0.74
C GLU A 33 -15.82 -4.27 -0.34
N GLY A 34 -15.17 -5.43 -0.34
CA GLY A 34 -15.50 -6.51 -1.27
C GLY A 34 -14.93 -6.34 -2.68
N SER A 35 -14.06 -5.35 -2.89
CA SER A 35 -13.40 -5.12 -4.18
C SER A 35 -11.90 -4.96 -4.02
N LEU A 36 -11.16 -5.32 -5.05
CA LEU A 36 -9.72 -5.21 -5.10
C LEU A 36 -9.32 -3.91 -5.81
N PHE A 37 -8.70 -2.99 -5.07
CA PHE A 37 -8.17 -1.74 -5.58
C PHE A 37 -6.68 -1.88 -5.89
N ALA A 38 -6.26 -1.34 -7.03
CA ALA A 38 -4.88 -1.26 -7.43
C ALA A 38 -4.50 0.17 -7.80
N VAL A 39 -3.34 0.61 -7.28
CA VAL A 39 -2.67 1.82 -7.74
C VAL A 39 -1.68 1.44 -8.82
N PHE A 40 -1.89 2.01 -10.00
CA PHE A 40 -1.00 1.83 -11.13
C PHE A 40 -0.28 3.14 -11.43
N ASP A 41 1.02 3.02 -11.60
CA ASP A 41 1.82 4.05 -12.22
C ASP A 41 1.88 3.82 -13.73
N THR A 42 1.86 4.91 -14.48
CA THR A 42 2.10 4.93 -15.91
C THR A 42 3.21 5.94 -16.19
N LYS A 43 3.77 5.96 -17.40
CA LYS A 43 4.83 6.94 -17.75
C LYS A 43 4.43 8.42 -17.53
N ARG A 44 3.14 8.74 -17.38
CA ARG A 44 2.64 10.13 -17.39
C ARG A 44 1.60 10.43 -16.32
N GLU A 45 1.01 9.41 -15.71
CA GLU A 45 -0.12 9.56 -14.81
C GLU A 45 -0.24 8.38 -13.85
N LEU A 46 -0.89 8.62 -12.72
CA LEU A 46 -1.35 7.59 -11.81
C LEU A 46 -2.79 7.23 -12.14
N LYS A 47 -3.10 5.94 -12.05
CA LYS A 47 -4.43 5.37 -12.17
C LYS A 47 -4.78 4.58 -10.93
N ILE A 48 -6.02 4.72 -10.48
CA ILE A 48 -6.59 3.84 -9.47
C ILE A 48 -7.68 3.05 -10.16
N CYS A 49 -7.55 1.74 -10.08
CA CYS A 49 -8.48 0.82 -10.70
C CYS A 49 -9.07 -0.12 -9.66
N ILE A 50 -10.28 -0.58 -9.93
CA ILE A 50 -11.04 -1.49 -9.07
C ILE A 50 -11.40 -2.75 -9.85
N ASP A 51 -11.27 -3.91 -9.22
CA ASP A 51 -11.84 -5.17 -9.66
C ASP A 51 -12.88 -5.63 -8.64
N LYS A 52 -14.14 -5.75 -9.09
CA LYS A 52 -15.29 -6.13 -8.27
C LYS A 52 -15.46 -7.65 -8.18
N GLY A 53 -14.36 -8.40 -8.23
CA GLY A 53 -14.32 -9.86 -8.13
C GLY A 53 -14.52 -10.60 -9.47
N GLN A 54 -14.29 -9.93 -10.61
CA GLN A 54 -14.45 -10.53 -11.94
C GLN A 54 -13.12 -10.74 -12.68
N GLY A 55 -11.99 -10.42 -12.05
CA GLY A 55 -10.69 -10.44 -12.70
C GLY A 55 -10.51 -9.29 -13.70
N LYS A 56 -11.33 -8.24 -13.61
CA LYS A 56 -11.36 -7.12 -14.54
C LYS A 56 -11.24 -5.80 -13.79
N PHE A 57 -10.15 -5.08 -14.07
CA PHE A 57 -9.89 -3.77 -13.47
C PHE A 57 -10.48 -2.64 -14.30
N GLU A 58 -11.33 -1.83 -13.67
CA GLU A 58 -11.90 -0.61 -14.21
C GLU A 58 -11.22 0.61 -13.59
N CYS A 59 -10.78 1.57 -14.41
CA CYS A 59 -10.13 2.79 -13.93
C CYS A 59 -11.17 3.79 -13.42
N ILE A 60 -11.10 4.12 -12.13
CA ILE A 60 -12.03 5.03 -11.45
C ILE A 60 -11.42 6.40 -11.17
N PHE A 61 -10.10 6.52 -11.19
CA PHE A 61 -9.38 7.78 -11.00
C PHE A 61 -8.14 7.82 -11.89
N SER A 62 -7.86 8.99 -12.47
CA SER A 62 -6.68 9.20 -13.30
C SER A 62 -6.17 10.62 -13.13
N THR A 63 -4.86 10.75 -12.93
CA THR A 63 -4.26 12.08 -12.72
C THR A 63 -4.30 12.98 -13.95
N SER A 64 -4.45 12.44 -15.17
CA SER A 64 -4.65 13.26 -16.38
C SER A 64 -6.07 13.78 -16.56
N LYS A 65 -7.06 13.22 -15.86
CA LYS A 65 -8.48 13.58 -15.99
C LYS A 65 -8.91 14.67 -15.01
N GLY A 66 -8.01 15.18 -14.17
CA GLY A 66 -8.32 16.16 -13.13
C GLY A 66 -7.42 17.41 -13.16
N ASN A 67 -7.68 18.31 -12.21
CA ASN A 67 -7.15 19.69 -12.14
C ASN A 67 -5.61 19.77 -12.05
N LYS A 68 -5.02 20.92 -12.41
CA LYS A 68 -3.55 21.14 -12.50
C LYS A 68 -2.75 20.81 -11.22
N ASP A 69 -3.41 20.76 -10.05
CA ASP A 69 -2.82 20.46 -8.74
C ASP A 69 -2.27 19.03 -8.61
N ILE A 70 -2.63 18.16 -9.53
CA ILE A 70 -2.24 16.75 -9.52
C ILE A 70 -0.74 16.52 -9.80
N ARG A 71 -0.02 17.54 -10.28
CA ARG A 71 1.45 17.52 -10.37
C ARG A 71 2.14 17.37 -9.01
N ALA A 72 1.40 17.50 -7.89
CA ALA A 72 1.93 17.32 -6.54
C ALA A 72 2.31 15.86 -6.21
N LEU A 73 1.65 14.85 -6.79
CA LEU A 73 1.95 13.43 -6.52
C LEU A 73 3.01 12.92 -7.52
N THR A 74 4.25 12.78 -7.05
CA THR A 74 5.43 12.48 -7.88
C THR A 74 5.94 11.06 -7.72
N ASN A 75 5.72 10.46 -6.56
CA ASN A 75 6.12 9.07 -6.31
C ASN A 75 4.98 8.35 -5.56
N PRO A 76 3.90 7.98 -6.24
CA PRO A 76 2.75 7.40 -5.56
C PRO A 76 3.06 6.02 -4.97
N GLY A 77 2.44 5.73 -3.83
CA GLY A 77 2.50 4.44 -3.15
C GLY A 77 1.13 3.86 -2.90
N GLY A 78 0.98 3.24 -1.73
CA GLY A 78 -0.27 2.67 -1.25
C GLY A 78 -1.45 3.65 -1.15
N LEU A 79 -2.63 3.06 -1.07
CA LEU A 79 -3.90 3.75 -0.88
C LEU A 79 -4.60 3.25 0.38
N ALA A 80 -5.52 4.05 0.92
CA ALA A 80 -6.43 3.62 1.99
C ALA A 80 -7.78 4.31 1.83
N LYS A 81 -8.87 3.66 2.24
CA LYS A 81 -10.20 4.28 2.26
C LYS A 81 -10.44 4.97 3.61
N ILE A 82 -10.94 6.21 3.58
CA ILE A 82 -11.30 6.96 4.79
C ILE A 82 -12.78 6.73 5.11
N ASP A 83 -13.64 7.20 4.21
CA ASP A 83 -15.09 7.16 4.29
C ASP A 83 -15.68 7.34 2.88
N GLY A 84 -16.91 6.89 2.65
CA GLY A 84 -17.66 7.20 1.42
C GLY A 84 -16.84 7.06 0.13
N ASN A 85 -16.60 8.19 -0.53
CA ASN A 85 -15.81 8.30 -1.78
C ASN A 85 -14.40 8.87 -1.56
N ASN A 86 -14.00 9.04 -0.30
CA ASN A 86 -12.74 9.64 0.11
C ASN A 86 -11.69 8.58 0.42
N PHE A 87 -10.54 8.77 -0.19
CA PHE A 87 -9.39 7.89 -0.04
C PHE A 87 -8.15 8.71 0.22
N LEU A 88 -7.15 8.06 0.81
CA LEU A 88 -5.80 8.56 0.93
C LEU A 88 -4.91 7.87 -0.09
N ILE A 89 -3.94 8.60 -0.58
CA ILE A 89 -2.79 8.07 -1.31
C ILE A 89 -1.52 8.74 -0.82
N VAL A 90 -0.45 7.97 -0.68
CA VAL A 90 0.84 8.50 -0.22
C VAL A 90 1.76 8.84 -1.39
N ASP A 91 2.44 9.98 -1.32
CA ASP A 91 3.70 10.18 -2.04
C ASP A 91 4.83 9.61 -1.18
N ARG A 92 5.46 8.54 -1.66
CA ARG A 92 6.42 7.73 -0.93
C ARG A 92 7.67 8.51 -0.54
N LEU A 93 8.11 9.44 -1.39
CA LEU A 93 9.35 10.19 -1.21
C LEU A 93 9.12 11.52 -0.49
N LYS A 94 8.03 12.23 -0.84
CA LYS A 94 7.61 13.45 -0.11
C LYS A 94 7.04 13.13 1.27
N LYS A 95 6.66 11.87 1.51
CA LYS A 95 6.04 11.38 2.75
C LYS A 95 4.80 12.20 3.13
N THR A 96 4.04 12.57 2.10
CA THR A 96 2.83 13.35 2.22
C THR A 96 1.66 12.51 1.73
N LEU A 97 0.61 12.45 2.53
CA LEU A 97 -0.65 11.85 2.16
C LEU A 97 -1.52 12.91 1.49
N TYR A 98 -2.16 12.50 0.41
CA TYR A 98 -3.13 13.30 -0.32
C TYR A 98 -4.48 12.61 -0.20
N ARG A 99 -5.52 13.42 0.02
CA ARG A 99 -6.90 12.96 -0.06
C ARG A 99 -7.36 13.07 -1.50
N PHE A 100 -8.00 12.02 -2.01
CA PHE A 100 -8.74 12.09 -3.26
C PHE A 100 -10.19 11.65 -3.07
N ASP A 101 -11.08 12.32 -3.79
CA ASP A 101 -12.50 11.99 -3.85
C ASP A 101 -12.82 11.44 -5.24
N THR A 102 -13.33 10.21 -5.29
CA THR A 102 -13.63 9.52 -6.55
C THR A 102 -14.79 10.14 -7.33
N ASN A 103 -15.67 10.92 -6.69
CA ASN A 103 -16.77 11.60 -7.39
C ASN A 103 -16.30 12.88 -8.08
N SER A 104 -15.56 13.71 -7.35
CA SER A 104 -15.08 15.00 -7.87
C SER A 104 -13.77 14.89 -8.66
N ASN A 105 -13.08 13.75 -8.59
CA ASN A 105 -11.75 13.53 -9.16
C ASN A 105 -10.73 14.59 -8.66
N LYS A 106 -10.95 15.13 -7.46
CA LYS A 106 -10.10 16.13 -6.81
C LYS A 106 -9.04 15.44 -5.96
N LEU A 107 -7.82 15.97 -5.98
CA LEU A 107 -6.70 15.54 -5.14
C LEU A 107 -6.20 16.75 -4.34
N GLU A 108 -6.05 16.62 -3.03
CA GLU A 108 -5.57 17.70 -2.15
C GLU A 108 -4.62 17.18 -1.06
N PRO A 109 -3.62 17.96 -0.62
CA PRO A 109 -2.77 17.58 0.51
C PRO A 109 -3.60 17.32 1.76
N TYR A 110 -3.29 16.24 2.48
CA TYR A 110 -4.00 15.84 3.69
C TYR A 110 -3.10 15.87 4.93
N LEU A 111 -1.94 15.21 4.86
CA LEU A 111 -1.02 15.10 6.00
C LEU A 111 0.42 15.03 5.52
N ASN A 112 1.30 15.86 6.07
CA ASN A 112 2.73 15.79 5.82
C ASN A 112 3.44 15.06 6.98
N LEU A 113 3.88 13.82 6.77
CA LEU A 113 4.45 12.97 7.83
C LEU A 113 5.79 13.49 8.35
N ILE A 114 6.59 14.19 7.53
CA ILE A 114 7.87 14.75 8.01
C ILE A 114 7.70 16.05 8.80
N ALA A 115 6.53 16.69 8.70
CA ALA A 115 6.21 17.88 9.49
C ALA A 115 5.72 17.54 10.91
N LEU A 116 5.55 16.24 11.21
CA LEU A 116 5.11 15.78 12.51
C LEU A 116 6.21 16.04 13.56
N LYS A 117 5.86 16.75 14.63
CA LYS A 117 6.74 17.03 15.77
C LYS A 117 6.78 15.82 16.70
N ASN A 118 7.31 14.70 16.25
CA ASN A 118 7.46 13.49 17.07
C ASN A 118 8.86 12.89 16.88
N SER A 119 9.69 12.94 17.92
CA SER A 119 11.11 12.56 17.84
C SER A 119 11.36 11.15 17.30
N GLU A 120 10.52 10.17 17.65
CA GLU A 120 10.74 8.75 17.27
C GLU A 120 10.33 8.42 15.83
N ALA A 121 9.24 9.03 15.35
CA ALA A 121 8.85 8.92 13.94
C ALA A 121 9.74 9.82 13.07
N SER A 122 10.09 11.02 13.55
CA SER A 122 10.93 11.96 12.81
C SER A 122 12.29 11.38 12.47
N GLU A 123 12.92 10.58 13.34
CA GLU A 123 14.23 9.99 13.05
C GLU A 123 14.20 9.11 11.79
N ILE A 124 13.23 8.18 11.71
CA ILE A 124 13.11 7.28 10.56
C ILE A 124 12.58 8.02 9.31
N LEU A 125 11.62 8.93 9.47
CA LEU A 125 11.00 9.67 8.37
C LEU A 125 11.95 10.67 7.71
N ASN A 126 12.91 11.21 8.46
CA ASN A 126 13.91 12.15 7.93
C ASN A 126 15.16 11.48 7.38
N SER A 127 15.30 10.15 7.53
CA SER A 127 16.38 9.41 6.88
C SER A 127 16.30 9.57 5.35
N GLN A 128 17.43 9.87 4.71
CA GLN A 128 17.49 10.16 3.27
C GLN A 128 16.95 9.02 2.39
N MET A 129 17.16 7.77 2.82
CA MET A 129 16.75 6.59 2.07
C MET A 129 15.34 6.11 2.43
N SER A 130 14.67 6.78 3.36
CA SER A 130 13.37 6.34 3.86
C SER A 130 12.24 6.64 2.88
N GLN A 131 11.30 5.71 2.78
CA GLN A 131 10.15 5.80 1.88
C GLN A 131 8.90 5.27 2.57
N ILE A 132 7.75 5.88 2.30
CA ILE A 132 6.46 5.38 2.80
C ILE A 132 5.81 4.55 1.71
N ASN A 133 5.94 3.22 1.78
CA ASN A 133 5.53 2.37 0.66
C ASN A 133 4.02 2.14 0.60
N ASP A 134 3.38 1.98 1.76
CA ASP A 134 1.97 1.64 1.84
C ASP A 134 1.32 2.26 3.08
N ILE A 135 0.01 2.39 3.02
CA ILE A 135 -0.81 2.99 4.07
C ILE A 135 -2.10 2.19 4.28
N GLU A 136 -2.64 2.28 5.48
CA GLU A 136 -3.97 1.79 5.86
C GLU A 136 -4.66 2.84 6.74
N TYR A 137 -5.99 2.90 6.71
CA TYR A 137 -6.77 3.79 7.55
C TYR A 137 -7.74 2.96 8.39
N ARG A 138 -7.56 2.99 9.71
CA ARG A 138 -8.33 2.18 10.66
C ARG A 138 -8.46 2.92 11.98
N ASP A 139 -9.64 2.89 12.59
CA ASP A 139 -9.93 3.49 13.90
C ASP A 139 -9.53 4.96 14.01
N ASN A 140 -9.85 5.73 12.95
CA ASN A 140 -9.48 7.14 12.73
C ASN A 140 -7.97 7.43 12.72
N LYS A 141 -7.13 6.41 12.56
CA LYS A 141 -5.67 6.53 12.51
C LYS A 141 -5.15 6.15 11.13
N VAL A 142 -4.02 6.76 10.78
CA VAL A 142 -3.23 6.39 9.61
C VAL A 142 -2.14 5.44 10.06
N TRP A 143 -2.15 4.24 9.49
CA TRP A 143 -1.05 3.30 9.60
C TRP A 143 -0.22 3.35 8.33
N PHE A 144 1.10 3.27 8.45
CA PHE A 144 1.98 3.28 7.29
C PHE A 144 3.22 2.43 7.49
N ILE A 145 3.71 1.84 6.39
CA ILE A 145 5.02 1.21 6.35
C ILE A 145 6.05 2.24 5.90
N CYS A 146 7.05 2.46 6.75
CA CYS A 146 8.26 3.17 6.41
C CYS A 146 9.39 2.17 6.13
N LYS A 147 9.83 2.10 4.86
CA LYS A 147 11.06 1.41 4.49
C LYS A 147 12.25 2.30 4.87
N ALA A 148 13.18 1.77 5.66
CA ALA A 148 14.42 2.45 6.04
C ALA A 148 15.58 1.45 6.30
N GLY A 149 15.68 0.38 5.51
CA GLY A 149 16.69 -0.67 5.72
C GLY A 149 16.40 -1.46 7.00
N TYR A 150 17.40 -1.62 7.88
CA TYR A 150 17.24 -2.34 9.15
C TYR A 150 16.28 -1.67 10.14
N SER A 151 16.03 -0.36 9.99
CA SER A 151 15.10 0.37 10.84
C SER A 151 13.69 0.41 10.26
N SER A 152 13.40 -0.34 9.18
CA SER A 152 12.08 -0.35 8.57
C SER A 152 11.00 -0.68 9.60
N SER A 153 9.91 0.09 9.59
CA SER A 153 8.91 0.10 10.66
C SER A 153 7.50 0.26 10.12
N VAL A 154 6.53 -0.25 10.87
CA VAL A 154 5.14 0.21 10.79
C VAL A 154 4.94 1.29 11.84
N CYS A 155 4.26 2.36 11.46
CA CYS A 155 3.88 3.46 12.35
C CYS A 155 2.38 3.68 12.30
N CYS A 156 1.80 4.10 13.42
CA CYS A 156 0.40 4.50 13.55
C CYS A 156 0.33 5.92 14.09
N VAL A 157 -0.33 6.83 13.36
CA VAL A 157 -0.44 8.24 13.73
C VAL A 157 -1.88 8.73 13.75
N ASP A 158 -2.15 9.70 14.61
CA ASP A 158 -3.34 10.55 14.50
C ASP A 158 -3.18 11.44 13.26
N PRO A 159 -4.08 11.39 12.27
CA PRO A 159 -3.99 12.25 11.10
C PRO A 159 -4.32 13.72 11.36
N LYS A 160 -5.00 14.05 12.47
CA LYS A 160 -5.38 15.42 12.85
C LYS A 160 -4.27 16.10 13.65
N THR A 161 -3.72 15.40 14.64
CA THR A 161 -2.70 15.96 15.53
C THR A 161 -1.28 15.63 15.07
N GLY A 162 -1.12 14.56 14.30
CA GLY A 162 0.19 14.04 13.92
C GLY A 162 0.90 13.24 15.02
N GLU A 163 0.20 12.98 16.12
CA GLU A 163 0.73 12.20 17.24
C GLU A 163 1.01 10.76 16.81
N LEU A 164 2.19 10.24 17.17
CA LEU A 164 2.53 8.83 17.00
C LEU A 164 1.93 8.03 18.16
N PHE A 165 1.02 7.12 17.86
CA PHE A 165 0.47 6.19 18.84
C PHE A 165 1.29 4.93 18.98
N PHE A 166 1.82 4.43 17.85
CA PHE A 166 2.42 3.12 17.81
C PHE A 166 3.52 3.02 16.76
N LYS A 167 4.57 2.27 17.07
CA LYS A 167 5.68 1.97 16.16
C LYS A 167 6.23 0.58 16.49
N PHE A 168 6.50 -0.21 15.46
CA PHE A 168 7.24 -1.47 15.60
C PHE A 168 8.07 -1.77 14.36
N PHE A 169 9.18 -2.49 14.55
CA PHE A 169 10.07 -2.86 13.45
C PHE A 169 9.47 -3.96 12.59
N THR A 170 9.65 -3.85 11.28
CA THR A 170 9.36 -4.93 10.36
C THR A 170 10.48 -5.98 10.42
N ARG A 171 10.16 -7.23 10.09
CA ARG A 171 11.14 -8.34 10.08
C ARG A 171 12.08 -8.31 8.87
N GLY A 172 11.80 -7.52 7.85
CA GLY A 172 12.59 -7.44 6.63
C GLY A 172 12.98 -6.01 6.26
N SER A 173 13.90 -5.89 5.30
CA SER A 173 14.54 -4.63 4.91
C SER A 173 13.83 -3.92 3.76
N GLU A 174 12.89 -4.59 3.09
CA GLU A 174 12.14 -4.08 1.93
C GLU A 174 10.63 -4.35 2.08
N PRO A 175 10.00 -3.88 3.19
CA PRO A 175 8.56 -4.00 3.33
C PRO A 175 7.88 -3.12 2.28
N LYS A 176 7.05 -3.72 1.43
CA LYS A 176 6.38 -3.03 0.31
C LYS A 176 4.92 -2.73 0.57
N SER A 177 4.23 -3.60 1.29
CA SER A 177 2.80 -3.48 1.48
C SER A 177 2.38 -4.00 2.85
N MET A 178 1.34 -3.41 3.41
CA MET A 178 0.66 -3.91 4.61
C MET A 178 -0.82 -4.12 4.33
N SER A 179 -1.46 -5.03 5.06
CA SER A 179 -2.91 -5.02 5.12
C SER A 179 -3.40 -5.55 6.47
N PHE A 180 -4.51 -4.99 6.93
CA PHE A 180 -5.22 -5.54 8.09
C PHE A 180 -6.01 -6.78 7.66
N GLY A 181 -6.00 -7.82 8.50
CA GLY A 181 -6.85 -8.97 8.25
C GLY A 181 -8.31 -8.63 8.53
N TYR A 182 -9.19 -9.07 7.63
CA TYR A 182 -10.63 -8.85 7.77
C TYR A 182 -11.15 -9.42 9.10
N MET A 183 -11.75 -8.55 9.93
CA MET A 183 -12.28 -8.90 11.26
C MET A 183 -11.24 -9.43 12.26
N THR A 184 -9.95 -9.16 12.05
CA THR A 184 -8.88 -9.56 12.97
C THR A 184 -8.05 -8.36 13.44
N ASP A 185 -7.35 -8.55 14.56
CA ASP A 185 -6.38 -7.59 15.09
C ASP A 185 -4.95 -7.92 14.66
N TYR A 186 -4.81 -8.41 13.44
CA TYR A 186 -3.53 -8.77 12.84
C TYR A 186 -3.21 -7.85 11.65
N ILE A 187 -1.90 -7.64 11.46
CA ILE A 187 -1.30 -6.88 10.38
C ILE A 187 -0.40 -7.83 9.59
N TRP A 188 -0.62 -7.93 8.29
CA TRP A 188 0.25 -8.66 7.39
C TRP A 188 1.15 -7.69 6.67
N ILE A 189 2.43 -8.04 6.57
CA ILE A 189 3.46 -7.21 5.94
C ILE A 189 4.13 -8.05 4.87
N LEU A 190 4.07 -7.56 3.64
CA LEU A 190 4.79 -8.12 2.50
C LEU A 190 6.20 -7.53 2.45
N ASP A 191 7.22 -8.37 2.61
CA ASP A 191 8.61 -8.01 2.31
C ASP A 191 9.03 -8.57 0.94
N SER A 192 9.41 -7.67 0.04
CA SER A 192 9.75 -8.03 -1.35
C SER A 192 11.14 -8.65 -1.51
N ASN A 193 12.08 -8.35 -0.61
CA ASN A 193 13.43 -8.92 -0.65
C ASN A 193 13.41 -10.36 -0.16
N LYS A 194 12.71 -10.62 0.95
CA LYS A 194 12.51 -11.97 1.50
C LYS A 194 11.45 -12.77 0.72
N LYS A 195 10.62 -12.09 -0.07
CA LYS A 195 9.42 -12.67 -0.72
C LYS A 195 8.58 -13.41 0.30
N GLU A 196 8.26 -12.72 1.37
CA GLU A 196 7.62 -13.29 2.54
C GLU A 196 6.48 -12.38 2.98
N VAL A 197 5.39 -12.96 3.44
CA VAL A 197 4.36 -12.25 4.20
C VAL A 197 4.52 -12.61 5.67
N SER A 198 4.88 -11.65 6.50
CA SER A 198 4.93 -11.80 7.96
C SER A 198 3.65 -11.27 8.59
N ARG A 199 3.18 -11.92 9.64
CA ARG A 199 2.00 -11.54 10.40
C ARG A 199 2.39 -11.04 11.78
N PHE A 200 1.77 -9.94 12.19
CA PHE A 200 1.93 -9.32 13.49
C PHE A 200 0.57 -9.12 14.14
N ASP A 201 0.49 -9.11 15.46
CA ASP A 201 -0.67 -8.56 16.15
C ASP A 201 -0.68 -7.02 16.08
N ILE A 202 -1.78 -6.41 16.53
CA ILE A 202 -1.95 -4.94 16.57
C ILE A 202 -0.92 -4.24 17.47
N ASN A 203 -0.34 -4.97 18.42
CA ASN A 203 0.72 -4.51 19.31
C ASN A 203 2.11 -4.77 18.73
N GLY A 204 2.22 -5.08 17.43
CA GLY A 204 3.50 -5.23 16.74
C GLY A 204 4.30 -6.48 17.12
N ASN A 205 3.70 -7.43 17.86
CA ASN A 205 4.35 -8.69 18.15
C ASN A 205 4.31 -9.58 16.92
N TYR A 206 5.46 -10.15 16.54
CA TYR A 206 5.54 -11.10 15.44
C TYR A 206 4.85 -12.42 15.80
N MET A 207 3.97 -12.90 14.92
CA MET A 207 3.24 -14.15 15.10
C MET A 207 3.92 -15.27 14.30
N ASP A 208 3.93 -15.12 12.98
CA ASP A 208 4.46 -16.09 12.04
C ASP A 208 4.72 -15.45 10.66
N SER A 209 5.16 -16.26 9.71
CA SER A 209 5.31 -15.83 8.33
C SER A 209 5.16 -16.96 7.33
N THR A 210 4.93 -16.58 6.08
CA THR A 210 4.82 -17.51 4.95
C THR A 210 5.69 -17.01 3.81
N VAL A 211 6.62 -17.85 3.36
CA VAL A 211 7.43 -17.58 2.16
C VAL A 211 6.56 -17.76 0.92
N ILE A 212 6.62 -16.77 0.04
CA ILE A 212 5.90 -16.74 -1.24
C ILE A 212 6.69 -17.59 -2.24
N ASN A 213 6.40 -18.88 -2.27
CA ASN A 213 6.96 -19.81 -3.25
C ASN A 213 6.03 -19.98 -4.46
N HIS A 214 5.86 -18.90 -5.23
CA HIS A 214 5.00 -18.93 -6.42
C HIS A 214 5.75 -18.44 -7.67
N LYS A 215 5.73 -19.23 -8.76
CA LYS A 215 6.49 -18.97 -9.99
C LYS A 215 6.19 -17.61 -10.66
N ASN A 216 4.99 -17.07 -10.44
CA ASN A 216 4.56 -15.78 -11.01
C ASN A 216 4.83 -14.57 -10.09
N LEU A 217 5.35 -14.78 -8.87
CA LEU A 217 5.59 -13.73 -7.87
C LEU A 217 7.09 -13.52 -7.66
N SER A 218 7.80 -13.15 -8.72
CA SER A 218 9.26 -12.96 -8.67
C SER A 218 9.71 -11.70 -7.92
N ASN A 219 8.85 -10.68 -7.86
CA ASN A 219 9.08 -9.38 -7.21
C ASN A 219 7.74 -8.84 -6.68
N PRO A 220 7.21 -9.41 -5.57
CA PRO A 220 5.90 -9.03 -5.05
C PRO A 220 5.93 -7.61 -4.47
N VAL A 221 4.89 -6.82 -4.74
CA VAL A 221 4.86 -5.38 -4.39
C VAL A 221 3.56 -4.90 -3.75
N GLY A 222 2.46 -5.63 -3.88
CA GLY A 222 1.18 -5.25 -3.29
C GLY A 222 0.50 -6.43 -2.62
N LEU A 223 -0.21 -6.16 -1.53
CA LEU A 223 -0.93 -7.13 -0.72
C LEU A 223 -2.34 -6.61 -0.39
N GLY A 224 -3.37 -7.41 -0.67
CA GLY A 224 -4.73 -7.20 -0.18
C GLY A 224 -5.28 -8.47 0.48
N ILE A 225 -6.08 -8.34 1.53
CA ILE A 225 -6.70 -9.47 2.22
C ILE A 225 -8.21 -9.40 2.03
N ASP A 226 -8.79 -10.40 1.39
CA ASP A 226 -10.24 -10.42 1.19
C ASP A 226 -11.01 -10.84 2.45
N ASN A 227 -12.34 -10.72 2.38
CA ASN A 227 -13.22 -11.04 3.49
C ASN A 227 -13.23 -12.53 3.87
N SER A 228 -12.69 -13.40 3.02
CA SER A 228 -12.49 -14.82 3.31
C SER A 228 -11.10 -15.13 3.89
N GLY A 229 -10.24 -14.12 4.04
CA GLY A 229 -8.88 -14.26 4.56
C GLY A 229 -7.84 -14.65 3.51
N LYS A 230 -8.17 -14.62 2.21
CA LYS A 230 -7.19 -14.94 1.16
C LYS A 230 -6.28 -13.75 0.87
N LEU A 231 -5.02 -14.05 0.60
CA LEU A 231 -3.98 -13.05 0.34
C LEU A 231 -3.83 -12.83 -1.17
N TRP A 232 -4.28 -11.69 -1.65
CA TRP A 232 -4.08 -11.23 -3.01
C TRP A 232 -2.72 -10.55 -3.11
N ILE A 233 -1.83 -11.09 -3.95
CA ILE A 233 -0.45 -10.58 -4.08
C ILE A 233 -0.20 -10.13 -5.52
N ALA A 234 0.13 -8.84 -5.66
CA ALA A 234 0.55 -8.24 -6.91
C ALA A 234 2.05 -8.44 -7.13
N ASN A 235 2.42 -8.88 -8.34
CA ASN A 235 3.81 -8.89 -8.78
C ASN A 235 4.16 -7.57 -9.50
N GLN A 236 5.39 -7.08 -9.30
CA GLN A 236 5.90 -5.97 -10.10
C GLN A 236 5.95 -6.37 -11.57
N LEU A 237 5.46 -5.48 -12.43
CA LEU A 237 5.59 -5.64 -13.86
C LEU A 237 7.06 -5.55 -14.27
N LYS A 238 7.55 -6.54 -15.02
CA LYS A 238 8.83 -6.43 -15.71
C LYS A 238 8.67 -5.40 -16.82
N VAL A 239 9.14 -4.17 -16.61
CA VAL A 239 9.27 -3.21 -17.69
C VAL A 239 10.39 -3.72 -18.59
N LYS A 240 10.08 -4.13 -19.83
CA LYS A 240 11.11 -4.29 -20.85
C LYS A 240 11.63 -2.87 -21.12
N GLU A 241 12.76 -2.51 -20.53
CA GLU A 241 13.54 -1.38 -21.03
C GLU A 241 13.93 -1.72 -22.47
N GLY A 242 13.41 -0.94 -23.42
CA GLY A 242 13.88 -1.00 -24.79
C GLY A 242 15.33 -0.51 -24.79
N ARG A 243 16.25 -1.38 -25.19
CA ARG A 243 17.53 -0.94 -25.74
C ARG A 243 17.30 -0.29 -27.09
#